data_AF-A0A962Z655-F1
#
_entry.id   AF-A0A962Z655-F1
#
_cell.length_a   1.000
_cell.length_b   1.000
_cell.length_c   1.000
_cell.angle_alpha   90.00
_cell.angle_beta   90.00
_cell.angle_gamma   90.00
#
_symmetry.space_group_name_H-M   'P 1'
#
loop_
_entity.id
_entity.type
_entity.pdbx_description
1 polymer ?
#
loop_
_entity_poly.entity_id
_entity_poly.type
_entity_poly.pdbx_seq_one_letter_code
_entity_poly.pdbx_strand_id
1 'polypeptide(L)'
;RSRAWSDELIGLTGIPRRLLPGIREPGAVLAGLGADAARLLGLDADIPVLVGAGDFPMALLGSGVTGKGLGSDVTGTSTIITLLGDEPVMSPEVSNLATIDGLWGSFTLLDAGGDAVRWARRAFHRNGLGYAEISAIAEEAAAGSDALFFLPYLCGERFAAKPNSRAQFFGLTSAHGLAELHRSVLEGVAFSVRMKLDGLAGGGGRPQRIVASGGGAQSGLWLKIKASMYDIPFIVPEEPEGGIIGAAILMAVASGDAPDLASAVARMVRFGRPIEPDPAWRDRYDRMMPIYADLYSAAASFHDRLDAL
;
A
#
# COMPACT_ATOMS: atom_id res chain seq x y z
N ARG A 1 -10.52 -14.03 14.43
CA ARG A 1 -10.80 -15.43 14.02
C ARG A 1 -12.31 -15.72 13.91
N SER A 2 -13.13 -15.42 14.92
CA SER A 2 -14.60 -15.67 14.90
C SER A 2 -15.43 -14.82 13.93
N ARG A 3 -14.83 -13.82 13.25
CA ARG A 3 -15.52 -12.79 12.46
C ARG A 3 -16.66 -12.07 13.20
N ALA A 4 -16.61 -12.09 14.52
CA ALA A 4 -17.57 -11.43 15.41
C ALA A 4 -16.84 -10.43 16.31
N TRP A 5 -17.61 -9.54 16.95
CA TRP A 5 -17.07 -8.69 18.00
C TRP A 5 -16.44 -9.50 19.13
N SER A 6 -15.24 -9.08 19.57
CA SER A 6 -14.54 -9.68 20.71
C SER A 6 -15.11 -9.15 22.01
N ASP A 7 -15.72 -10.02 22.83
CA ASP A 7 -16.27 -9.64 24.14
C ASP A 7 -15.18 -9.14 25.10
N GLU A 8 -13.97 -9.69 24.99
CA GLU A 8 -12.81 -9.24 25.75
C GLU A 8 -12.46 -7.78 25.41
N LEU A 9 -12.34 -7.45 24.12
CA LEU A 9 -12.03 -6.07 23.69
C LEU A 9 -13.17 -5.10 24.01
N ILE A 10 -14.43 -5.52 23.87
CA ILE A 10 -15.58 -4.72 24.30
C ILE A 10 -15.45 -4.38 25.79
N GLY A 11 -15.15 -5.38 26.62
CA GLY A 11 -14.98 -5.22 28.06
C GLY A 11 -13.93 -4.16 28.43
N LEU A 12 -12.82 -4.10 27.69
CA LEU A 12 -11.76 -3.10 27.90
C LEU A 12 -12.20 -1.67 27.57
N THR A 13 -13.12 -1.48 26.62
CA THR A 13 -13.60 -0.15 26.23
C THR A 13 -14.67 0.42 27.17
N GLY A 14 -15.36 -0.45 27.93
CA GLY A 14 -16.55 -0.08 28.70
C GLY A 14 -17.79 0.25 27.83
N ILE A 15 -17.73 0.10 26.51
CA ILE A 15 -18.84 0.37 25.61
C ILE A 15 -19.88 -0.77 25.71
N PRO A 16 -21.17 -0.48 25.94
CA PRO A 16 -22.19 -1.52 25.97
C PRO A 16 -22.33 -2.21 24.61
N ARG A 17 -22.28 -3.56 24.59
CA ARG A 17 -22.39 -4.39 23.37
C ARG A 17 -23.59 -4.05 22.49
N ARG A 18 -24.72 -3.65 23.09
CA ARG A 18 -25.95 -3.25 22.36
C ARG A 18 -25.78 -2.05 21.42
N LEU A 19 -24.71 -1.26 21.58
CA LEU A 19 -24.41 -0.13 20.71
C LEU A 19 -23.60 -0.54 19.48
N LEU A 20 -23.04 -1.75 19.45
CA LEU A 20 -22.29 -2.26 18.32
C LEU A 20 -23.26 -2.90 17.31
N PRO A 21 -23.23 -2.48 16.04
CA PRO A 21 -24.11 -3.06 15.03
C PRO A 21 -23.77 -4.53 14.79
N GLY A 22 -24.78 -5.31 14.39
CA GLY A 22 -24.55 -6.69 13.93
C GLY A 22 -23.64 -6.70 12.70
N ILE A 23 -22.64 -7.58 12.70
CA ILE A 23 -21.76 -7.77 11.54
C ILE A 23 -22.49 -8.61 10.50
N ARG A 24 -22.46 -8.17 9.25
CA ARG A 24 -23.09 -8.85 8.11
C ARG A 24 -22.07 -8.95 6.97
N GLU A 25 -22.30 -9.92 6.09
CA GLU A 25 -21.47 -10.09 4.90
C GLU A 25 -21.63 -8.90 3.95
N PRO A 26 -20.56 -8.44 3.27
CA PRO A 26 -20.61 -7.26 2.41
C PRO A 26 -21.67 -7.31 1.31
N GLY A 27 -21.84 -8.48 0.69
CA GLY A 27 -22.79 -8.69 -0.40
C GLY A 27 -24.24 -8.91 0.05
N ALA A 28 -24.51 -8.91 1.35
CA ALA A 28 -25.88 -9.10 1.84
C ALA A 28 -26.73 -7.84 1.56
N VAL A 29 -27.97 -8.05 1.10
CA VAL A 29 -28.96 -6.97 0.99
C VAL A 29 -29.36 -6.55 2.41
N LEU A 30 -29.14 -5.28 2.72
CA LEU A 30 -29.51 -4.67 4.00
C LEU A 30 -31.01 -4.41 4.05
N ALA A 31 -31.51 -3.69 3.04
CA ALA A 31 -32.92 -3.32 2.83
C ALA A 31 -33.10 -2.71 1.43
N GLY A 32 -34.32 -2.30 1.10
CA GLY A 32 -34.56 -1.32 0.04
C GLY A 32 -34.18 0.11 0.47
N LEU A 33 -33.93 1.00 -0.49
CA LEU A 33 -33.49 2.39 -0.27
C LEU A 33 -34.36 3.21 0.71
N GLY A 34 -35.64 2.86 0.82
CA GLY A 34 -36.62 3.57 1.66
C GLY A 34 -37.19 4.81 0.98
N ALA A 35 -38.44 5.14 1.29
CA ALA A 35 -39.22 6.13 0.53
C ALA A 35 -38.64 7.56 0.58
N ASP A 36 -38.06 7.98 1.71
CA ASP A 36 -37.51 9.33 1.84
C ASP A 36 -36.18 9.49 1.08
N ALA A 37 -35.29 8.51 1.16
CA ALA A 37 -34.04 8.51 0.39
C ALA A 37 -34.29 8.36 -1.11
N ALA A 38 -35.24 7.50 -1.52
CA ALA A 38 -35.70 7.36 -2.89
C ALA A 38 -36.17 8.71 -3.47
N ARG A 39 -37.03 9.44 -2.73
CA ARG A 39 -37.52 10.76 -3.13
C ARG A 39 -36.40 11.80 -3.24
N LEU A 40 -35.46 11.81 -2.29
CA LEU A 40 -34.32 12.74 -2.29
C LEU A 40 -33.39 12.52 -3.48
N LEU A 41 -33.13 11.25 -3.83
CA LEU A 41 -32.19 10.87 -4.88
C LEU A 41 -32.85 10.79 -6.27
N GLY A 42 -34.18 10.87 -6.36
CA GLY A 42 -34.92 10.66 -7.61
C GLY A 42 -34.82 9.22 -8.12
N LEU A 43 -34.74 8.26 -7.19
CA LEU A 43 -34.60 6.83 -7.46
C LEU A 43 -35.85 6.08 -7.00
N ASP A 44 -36.02 4.84 -7.46
CA ASP A 44 -37.13 4.00 -7.02
C ASP A 44 -36.98 3.59 -5.56
N ALA A 45 -38.11 3.58 -4.84
CA ALA A 45 -38.19 2.84 -3.58
C ALA A 45 -37.93 1.36 -3.87
N ASP A 46 -37.42 0.63 -2.87
CA ASP A 46 -37.09 -0.80 -2.96
C ASP A 46 -35.86 -1.18 -3.81
N ILE A 47 -35.12 -0.22 -4.39
CA ILE A 47 -33.78 -0.50 -4.95
C ILE A 47 -32.93 -1.15 -3.84
N PRO A 48 -32.34 -2.35 -4.08
CA PRO A 48 -31.53 -3.02 -3.08
C PRO A 48 -30.34 -2.18 -2.63
N VAL A 49 -30.18 -2.06 -1.32
CA VAL A 49 -29.00 -1.47 -0.68
C VAL A 49 -28.21 -2.59 -0.03
N LEU A 50 -26.96 -2.78 -0.43
CA LEU A 50 -26.07 -3.75 0.19
C LEU A 50 -25.46 -3.20 1.47
N VAL A 51 -25.01 -4.11 2.34
CA VAL A 51 -24.19 -3.76 3.51
C VAL A 51 -22.90 -3.04 3.07
N GLY A 52 -22.27 -3.52 2.00
CA GLY A 52 -21.01 -2.98 1.51
C GLY A 52 -19.83 -3.33 2.42
N ALA A 53 -18.70 -2.65 2.21
CA ALA A 53 -17.48 -2.82 2.96
C ALA A 53 -16.74 -1.49 3.07
N GLY A 54 -15.65 -1.46 3.86
CA GLY A 54 -14.76 -0.31 3.90
C GLY A 54 -14.14 0.01 2.54
N ASP A 55 -13.66 1.24 2.41
CA ASP A 55 -12.97 1.75 1.22
C ASP A 55 -11.79 0.86 0.79
N PHE A 56 -10.98 0.40 1.74
CA PHE A 56 -9.79 -0.38 1.46
C PHE A 56 -10.09 -1.80 0.92
N PRO A 57 -10.95 -2.63 1.53
CA PRO A 57 -11.39 -3.90 0.92
C PRO A 57 -12.04 -3.72 -0.46
N MET A 58 -12.82 -2.65 -0.65
CA MET A 58 -13.42 -2.34 -1.94
C MET A 58 -12.36 -2.01 -2.99
N ALA A 59 -11.37 -1.19 -2.62
CA ALA A 59 -10.26 -0.86 -3.49
C ALA A 59 -9.40 -2.08 -3.87
N LEU A 60 -9.15 -3.00 -2.93
CA LEU A 60 -8.49 -4.27 -3.23
C LEU A 60 -9.29 -5.09 -4.26
N LEU A 61 -10.61 -5.25 -4.03
CA LEU A 61 -11.48 -5.98 -4.96
C LEU A 61 -11.51 -5.34 -6.34
N GLY A 62 -11.74 -4.03 -6.44
CA GLY A 62 -11.85 -3.34 -7.73
C GLY A 62 -10.53 -3.07 -8.44
N SER A 63 -9.40 -3.17 -7.74
CA SER A 63 -8.08 -3.24 -8.37
C SER A 63 -7.71 -4.66 -8.82
N GLY A 64 -8.57 -5.65 -8.55
CA GLY A 64 -8.36 -7.05 -8.90
C GLY A 64 -7.37 -7.79 -7.99
N VAL A 65 -7.04 -7.23 -6.83
CA VAL A 65 -6.27 -7.91 -5.77
C VAL A 65 -7.22 -8.87 -5.04
N THR A 66 -7.49 -10.00 -5.68
CA THR A 66 -8.34 -11.07 -5.18
C THR A 66 -7.62 -12.41 -5.24
N GLY A 67 -7.85 -13.28 -4.28
CA GLY A 67 -7.20 -14.58 -4.22
C GLY A 67 -5.74 -14.52 -3.76
N LYS A 68 -5.14 -15.71 -3.60
CA LYS A 68 -3.75 -15.85 -3.12
C LYS A 68 -2.74 -15.54 -4.23
N GLY A 69 -1.56 -15.10 -3.83
CA GLY A 69 -0.47 -14.80 -4.76
C GLY A 69 -0.51 -13.40 -5.37
N LEU A 70 -1.48 -12.57 -5.00
CA LEU A 70 -1.47 -11.14 -5.31
C LEU A 70 -1.15 -10.32 -4.06
N GLY A 71 -0.41 -9.24 -4.26
CA GLY A 71 -0.23 -8.18 -3.28
C GLY A 71 -0.74 -6.85 -3.82
N SER A 72 -0.88 -5.86 -2.93
CA SER A 72 -1.21 -4.48 -3.30
C SER A 72 -0.14 -3.54 -2.78
N ASP A 73 0.31 -2.61 -3.64
CA ASP A 73 1.11 -1.45 -3.27
C ASP A 73 0.29 -0.19 -3.56
N VAL A 74 -0.12 0.49 -2.50
CA VAL A 74 -0.81 1.78 -2.58
C VAL A 74 0.20 2.85 -2.17
N THR A 75 0.75 3.58 -3.13
CA THR A 75 1.71 4.66 -2.86
C THR A 75 1.08 6.02 -3.17
N GLY A 76 0.56 6.64 -2.12
CA GLY A 76 0.13 8.04 -2.07
C GLY A 76 1.08 8.85 -1.19
N THR A 77 0.55 9.67 -0.29
CA THR A 77 1.33 10.32 0.78
C THR A 77 2.19 9.30 1.54
N SER A 78 1.57 8.22 2.00
CA SER A 78 2.21 7.03 2.56
C SER A 78 2.29 5.91 1.52
N THR A 79 3.09 4.88 1.81
CA THR A 79 3.06 3.62 1.06
C THR A 79 2.46 2.53 1.94
N ILE A 80 1.42 1.86 1.46
CA ILE A 80 0.81 0.69 2.11
C ILE A 80 1.10 -0.53 1.23
N ILE A 81 1.70 -1.56 1.82
CA ILE A 81 1.94 -2.84 1.15
C ILE A 81 1.10 -3.92 1.84
N THR A 82 0.34 -4.68 1.06
CA THR A 82 -0.65 -5.65 1.56
C THR A 82 -0.46 -6.98 0.87
N LEU A 83 -0.43 -8.06 1.65
CA LEU A 83 -0.40 -9.43 1.16
C LEU A 83 -1.68 -10.16 1.58
N LEU A 84 -2.25 -10.94 0.66
CA LEU A 84 -3.42 -11.76 0.94
C LEU A 84 -3.02 -13.16 1.44
N GLY A 85 -3.67 -13.63 2.51
CA GLY A 85 -3.43 -14.95 3.10
C GLY A 85 -4.68 -15.55 3.76
N ASP A 86 -4.61 -16.83 4.11
CA ASP A 86 -5.70 -17.54 4.82
C ASP A 86 -5.82 -17.14 6.29
N GLU A 87 -4.70 -16.72 6.88
CA GLU A 87 -4.59 -16.37 8.28
C GLU A 87 -4.05 -14.96 8.46
N PRO A 88 -4.45 -14.26 9.54
CA PRO A 88 -3.89 -12.97 9.86
C PRO A 88 -2.43 -13.13 10.33
N VAL A 89 -1.58 -12.20 9.93
CA VAL A 89 -0.19 -12.11 10.41
C VAL A 89 -0.17 -11.37 11.74
N MET A 90 0.16 -12.08 12.82
CA MET A 90 0.21 -11.53 14.18
C MET A 90 1.60 -10.95 14.47
N SER A 91 1.80 -9.68 14.15
CA SER A 91 3.03 -8.93 14.44
C SER A 91 2.68 -7.50 14.87
N PRO A 92 3.44 -6.87 15.79
CA PRO A 92 3.19 -5.48 16.20
C PRO A 92 3.22 -4.45 15.06
N GLU A 93 3.93 -4.76 13.97
CA GLU A 93 4.10 -3.86 12.81
C GLU A 93 3.12 -4.15 11.67
N VAL A 94 2.18 -5.07 11.89
CA VAL A 94 1.24 -5.56 10.88
C VAL A 94 -0.20 -5.38 11.36
N SER A 95 -1.00 -4.75 10.51
CA SER A 95 -2.45 -4.70 10.66
C SER A 95 -3.10 -5.72 9.75
N ASN A 96 -4.26 -6.22 10.16
CA ASN A 96 -5.00 -7.26 9.45
C ASN A 96 -6.41 -6.80 9.18
N LEU A 97 -6.88 -6.98 7.95
CA LEU A 97 -8.26 -6.71 7.56
C LEU A 97 -8.83 -7.90 6.80
N ALA A 98 -10.10 -8.24 7.07
CA ALA A 98 -10.80 -9.22 6.27
C ALA A 98 -11.10 -8.64 4.88
N THR A 99 -10.82 -9.41 3.83
CA THR A 99 -11.18 -9.04 2.45
C THR A 99 -12.56 -9.56 2.10
N ILE A 100 -13.14 -8.99 1.03
CA ILE A 100 -14.51 -9.33 0.57
C ILE A 100 -14.59 -10.78 0.07
N ASP A 101 -13.50 -11.31 -0.50
CA ASP A 101 -13.38 -12.71 -0.93
C ASP A 101 -13.06 -13.68 0.22
N GLY A 102 -13.05 -13.20 1.47
CA GLY A 102 -12.94 -14.03 2.65
C GLY A 102 -11.51 -14.39 3.07
N LEU A 103 -10.48 -13.74 2.51
CA LEU A 103 -9.10 -13.82 2.94
C LEU A 103 -8.76 -12.77 4.02
N TRP A 104 -7.50 -12.74 4.45
CA TRP A 104 -6.91 -11.68 5.26
C TRP A 104 -5.94 -10.86 4.42
N GLY A 105 -6.18 -9.56 4.34
CA GLY A 105 -5.22 -8.56 3.89
C GLY A 105 -4.35 -8.15 5.06
N SER A 106 -3.15 -8.73 5.14
CA SER A 106 -2.12 -8.33 6.11
C SER A 106 -1.31 -7.20 5.50
N PHE A 107 -1.25 -6.06 6.18
CA PHE A 107 -0.58 -4.88 5.65
C PHE A 107 0.32 -4.19 6.66
N THR A 108 1.34 -3.55 6.13
CA THR A 108 2.17 -2.59 6.83
C THR A 108 2.22 -1.30 6.03
N LEU A 109 2.75 -0.24 6.62
CA LEU A 109 2.85 1.07 5.98
C LEU A 109 4.20 1.72 6.22
N LEU A 110 4.60 2.57 5.29
CA LEU A 110 5.63 3.58 5.43
C LEU A 110 4.96 4.95 5.43
N ASP A 111 5.22 5.78 6.42
CA ASP A 111 4.53 7.06 6.57
C ASP A 111 4.91 8.06 5.48
N ALA A 112 6.19 8.14 5.16
CA ALA A 112 6.72 8.99 4.11
C ALA A 112 6.96 8.21 2.80
N GLY A 113 5.87 7.84 2.14
CA GLY A 113 5.89 7.24 0.80
C GLY A 113 6.10 8.31 -0.28
N GLY A 114 5.05 8.69 -1.00
CA GLY A 114 5.09 9.81 -1.96
C GLY A 114 5.38 11.16 -1.30
N ASP A 115 5.15 11.32 0.01
CA ASP A 115 5.56 12.51 0.73
C ASP A 115 7.08 12.69 0.79
N ALA A 116 7.88 11.62 0.65
CA ALA A 116 9.33 11.73 0.49
C ALA A 116 9.71 12.43 -0.82
N VAL A 117 9.02 12.08 -1.92
CA VAL A 117 9.19 12.75 -3.22
C VAL A 117 8.68 14.20 -3.15
N ARG A 118 7.54 14.42 -2.49
CA ARG A 118 7.00 15.78 -2.26
C ARG A 118 7.99 16.64 -1.46
N TRP A 119 8.60 16.09 -0.43
CA TRP A 119 9.63 16.75 0.36
C TRP A 119 10.85 17.08 -0.49
N ALA A 120 11.40 16.13 -1.25
CA ALA A 120 12.57 16.34 -2.09
C ALA A 120 12.32 17.43 -3.15
N ARG A 121 11.13 17.41 -3.78
CA ARG A 121 10.71 18.45 -4.74
C ARG A 121 10.64 19.83 -4.11
N ARG A 122 10.11 19.94 -2.89
CA ARG A 122 10.10 21.21 -2.15
C ARG A 122 11.50 21.63 -1.73
N ALA A 123 12.30 20.73 -1.19
CA ALA A 123 13.60 21.01 -0.60
C ALA A 123 14.65 21.39 -1.66
N PHE A 124 14.70 20.65 -2.76
CA PHE A 124 15.70 20.85 -3.81
C PHE A 124 15.26 21.84 -4.88
N HIS A 125 13.96 21.94 -5.13
CA HIS A 125 13.42 22.72 -6.28
C HIS A 125 12.42 23.80 -5.88
N ARG A 126 12.12 23.99 -4.58
CA ARG A 126 11.07 24.91 -4.10
C ARG A 126 9.72 24.70 -4.80
N ASN A 127 9.40 23.45 -5.15
CA ASN A 127 8.23 23.06 -5.94
C ASN A 127 8.19 23.60 -7.38
N GLY A 128 9.31 24.08 -7.92
CA GLY A 128 9.40 24.63 -9.28
C GLY A 128 9.30 23.58 -10.40
N LEU A 129 9.49 22.30 -10.07
CA LEU A 129 9.35 21.17 -11.00
C LEU A 129 8.14 20.30 -10.62
N GLY A 130 7.51 19.69 -11.62
CA GLY A 130 6.47 18.67 -11.48
C GLY A 130 7.01 17.27 -11.23
N TYR A 131 6.15 16.31 -10.87
CA TYR A 131 6.57 14.94 -10.56
C TYR A 131 7.20 14.20 -11.75
N ALA A 132 6.72 14.44 -12.97
CA ALA A 132 7.29 13.83 -14.18
C ALA A 132 8.73 14.31 -14.44
N GLU A 133 9.00 15.61 -14.24
CA GLU A 133 10.35 16.18 -14.38
C GLU A 133 11.30 15.64 -13.30
N ILE A 134 10.83 15.50 -12.05
CA ILE A 134 11.60 14.84 -11.00
C ILE A 134 11.92 13.39 -11.36
N SER A 135 10.93 12.65 -11.89
CA SER A 135 11.15 11.27 -12.34
C SER A 135 12.19 11.21 -13.46
N ALA A 136 12.15 12.13 -14.43
CA ALA A 136 13.12 12.20 -15.51
C ALA A 136 14.55 12.50 -15.00
N ILE A 137 14.70 13.44 -14.06
CA ILE A 137 16.00 13.71 -13.42
C ILE A 137 16.52 12.46 -12.69
N ALA A 138 15.65 11.75 -11.96
CA ALA A 138 16.03 10.52 -11.26
C ALA A 138 16.45 9.39 -12.21
N GLU A 139 15.93 9.35 -13.44
CA GLU A 139 16.31 8.35 -14.45
C GLU A 139 17.75 8.53 -14.96
N GLU A 140 18.33 9.72 -14.84
CA GLU A 140 19.72 9.99 -15.25
C GLU A 140 20.76 9.26 -14.38
N ALA A 141 20.45 9.05 -13.10
CA ALA A 141 21.31 8.31 -12.18
C ALA A 141 21.19 6.80 -12.40
N ALA A 142 22.25 6.04 -12.16
CA ALA A 142 22.22 4.58 -12.22
C ALA A 142 21.52 3.94 -11.00
N ALA A 143 21.07 2.69 -11.12
CA ALA A 143 20.47 1.94 -10.01
C ALA A 143 21.43 1.83 -8.81
N GLY A 144 20.90 2.14 -7.63
CA GLY A 144 21.65 2.24 -6.39
C GLY A 144 22.35 3.58 -6.20
N SER A 145 22.07 4.57 -7.05
CA SER A 145 22.42 5.99 -6.88
C SER A 145 23.89 6.20 -6.47
N ASP A 146 24.82 5.49 -7.11
CA ASP A 146 26.26 5.49 -6.78
C ASP A 146 26.59 5.26 -5.28
N ALA A 147 25.84 4.34 -4.66
CA ALA A 147 25.91 3.99 -3.24
C ALA A 147 25.46 5.11 -2.28
N LEU A 148 24.65 6.05 -2.77
CA LEU A 148 23.90 6.99 -1.94
C LEU A 148 22.64 6.32 -1.38
N PHE A 149 22.51 6.34 -0.06
CA PHE A 149 21.32 5.84 0.64
C PHE A 149 20.46 7.00 1.11
N PHE A 150 19.14 6.82 1.03
CA PHE A 150 18.16 7.68 1.69
C PHE A 150 17.28 6.84 2.61
N LEU A 151 17.26 7.15 3.90
CA LEU A 151 16.31 6.57 4.85
C LEU A 151 15.11 7.53 4.93
N PRO A 152 13.88 7.08 4.59
CA PRO A 152 12.79 7.99 4.25
C PRO A 152 11.99 8.53 5.44
N TYR A 153 12.43 8.33 6.69
CA TYR A 153 11.65 8.58 7.92
C TYR A 153 11.45 10.08 8.25
N LEU A 154 10.85 10.85 7.34
CA LEU A 154 10.70 12.30 7.44
C LEU A 154 9.75 12.74 8.56
N CYS A 155 8.81 11.87 8.92
CA CYS A 155 7.73 12.17 9.86
C CYS A 155 7.73 11.22 11.08
N GLY A 156 8.80 10.45 11.28
CA GLY A 156 8.75 9.25 12.13
C GLY A 156 7.99 8.11 11.44
N GLU A 157 7.77 7.02 12.18
CA GLU A 157 7.10 5.81 11.69
C GLU A 157 6.12 5.25 12.72
N ARG A 158 4.87 5.01 12.30
CA ARG A 158 3.84 4.46 13.19
C ARG A 158 4.00 2.97 13.43
N PHE A 159 4.35 2.21 12.40
CA PHE A 159 4.55 0.76 12.44
C PHE A 159 6.04 0.45 12.38
N ALA A 160 6.75 0.78 13.46
CA ALA A 160 8.16 0.48 13.62
C ALA A 160 8.54 0.40 15.11
N ALA A 161 9.52 -0.44 15.44
CA ALA A 161 10.12 -0.48 16.78
C ALA A 161 10.75 0.87 17.22
N LYS A 162 11.07 1.75 16.27
CA LYS A 162 11.64 3.09 16.52
C LYS A 162 10.77 4.19 15.86
N PRO A 163 9.68 4.62 16.52
CA PRO A 163 8.75 5.57 15.94
C PRO A 163 9.32 6.98 15.71
N ASN A 164 10.34 7.37 16.46
CA ASN A 164 11.03 8.65 16.36
C ASN A 164 12.14 8.68 15.30
N SER A 165 12.17 7.69 14.39
CA SER A 165 13.15 7.64 13.30
C SER A 165 13.13 8.93 12.45
N ARG A 166 14.31 9.36 11.99
CA ARG A 166 14.46 10.59 11.20
C ARG A 166 15.13 10.31 9.86
N ALA A 167 14.72 11.06 8.84
CA ALA A 167 15.28 10.91 7.50
C ALA A 167 16.76 11.29 7.45
N GLN A 168 17.52 10.59 6.62
CA GLN A 168 18.95 10.84 6.44
C GLN A 168 19.41 10.42 5.04
N PHE A 169 20.34 11.20 4.48
CA PHE A 169 21.19 10.74 3.39
C PHE A 169 22.49 10.19 3.96
N PHE A 170 22.98 9.07 3.42
CA PHE A 170 24.24 8.47 3.82
C PHE A 170 25.07 8.09 2.60
N GLY A 171 26.38 8.37 2.64
CA GLY A 171 27.29 8.11 1.52
C GLY A 171 27.40 9.26 0.50
N LEU A 172 26.96 10.48 0.83
CA LEU A 172 27.07 11.62 -0.08
C LEU A 172 28.54 11.95 -0.40
N THR A 173 28.86 12.13 -1.68
CA THR A 173 30.18 12.57 -2.17
C THR A 173 30.01 13.78 -3.10
N SER A 174 31.12 14.44 -3.47
CA SER A 174 31.09 15.56 -4.42
C SER A 174 30.68 15.16 -5.85
N ALA A 175 30.63 13.86 -6.15
CA ALA A 175 30.19 13.36 -7.45
C ALA A 175 28.65 13.28 -7.56
N HIS A 176 27.93 13.27 -6.43
CA HIS A 176 26.48 13.15 -6.43
C HIS A 176 25.80 14.48 -6.76
N GLY A 177 24.85 14.43 -7.68
CA GLY A 177 24.00 15.54 -8.08
C GLY A 177 22.54 15.31 -7.74
N LEU A 178 21.67 16.09 -8.39
CA LEU A 178 20.22 15.99 -8.22
C LEU A 178 19.64 14.67 -8.73
N ALA A 179 20.28 14.04 -9.71
CA ALA A 179 19.89 12.75 -10.24
C ALA A 179 19.98 11.67 -9.14
N GLU A 180 21.15 11.51 -8.51
CA GLU A 180 21.36 10.53 -7.44
C GLU A 180 20.53 10.86 -6.20
N LEU A 181 20.37 12.14 -5.86
CA LEU A 181 19.53 12.56 -4.73
C LEU A 181 18.07 12.19 -4.93
N HIS A 182 17.49 12.43 -6.11
CA HIS A 182 16.09 12.06 -6.37
C HIS A 182 15.92 10.56 -6.53
N ARG A 183 16.84 9.89 -7.22
CA ARG A 183 16.78 8.44 -7.38
C ARG A 183 16.91 7.72 -6.04
N SER A 184 17.83 8.14 -5.18
CA SER A 184 17.98 7.56 -3.83
C SER A 184 16.74 7.79 -2.97
N VAL A 185 15.98 8.87 -3.15
CA VAL A 185 14.69 9.06 -2.46
C VAL A 185 13.67 7.98 -2.88
N LEU A 186 13.54 7.70 -4.19
CA LEU A 186 12.66 6.65 -4.69
C LEU A 186 13.11 5.25 -4.22
N GLU A 187 14.40 4.97 -4.32
CA GLU A 187 15.03 3.72 -3.87
C GLU A 187 14.91 3.56 -2.35
N GLY A 188 15.06 4.62 -1.58
CA GLY A 188 14.99 4.66 -0.13
C GLY A 188 13.62 4.28 0.43
N VAL A 189 12.55 4.77 -0.22
CA VAL A 189 11.17 4.30 0.05
C VAL A 189 11.06 2.81 -0.25
N ALA A 190 11.59 2.36 -1.39
CA ALA A 190 11.53 0.94 -1.76
C ALA A 190 12.29 0.05 -0.77
N PHE A 191 13.50 0.43 -0.35
CA PHE A 191 14.29 -0.26 0.67
C PHE A 191 13.54 -0.36 2.00
N SER A 192 12.95 0.74 2.49
CA SER A 192 12.24 0.69 3.76
C SER A 192 11.02 -0.21 3.71
N VAL A 193 10.30 -0.24 2.58
CA VAL A 193 9.16 -1.15 2.40
C VAL A 193 9.65 -2.60 2.29
N ARG A 194 10.79 -2.86 1.63
CA ARG A 194 11.39 -4.20 1.54
C ARG A 194 11.66 -4.79 2.92
N MET A 195 12.21 -4.00 3.86
CA MET A 195 12.45 -4.45 5.24
C MET A 195 11.19 -4.96 5.92
N LYS A 196 10.04 -4.32 5.65
CA LYS A 196 8.76 -4.70 6.26
C LYS A 196 8.07 -5.82 5.48
N LEU A 197 8.30 -5.92 4.17
CA LEU A 197 7.71 -6.95 3.30
C LEU A 197 8.11 -8.37 3.74
N ASP A 198 9.37 -8.57 4.13
CA ASP A 198 9.83 -9.89 4.61
C ASP A 198 9.09 -10.31 5.90
N GLY A 199 8.70 -9.36 6.75
CA GLY A 199 7.87 -9.60 7.94
C GLY A 199 6.41 -9.97 7.61
N LEU A 200 5.87 -9.46 6.49
CA LEU A 200 4.53 -9.82 6.01
C LEU A 200 4.50 -11.21 5.34
N ALA A 201 5.58 -11.61 4.68
CA ALA A 201 5.65 -12.87 3.95
C ALA A 201 5.55 -14.11 4.86
N GLY A 202 5.83 -13.98 6.16
CA GLY A 202 5.82 -15.08 7.13
C GLY A 202 4.46 -15.78 7.34
N GLY A 203 3.33 -15.18 6.93
CA GLY A 203 2.00 -15.80 7.01
C GLY A 203 1.30 -16.11 5.69
N GLY A 204 1.75 -15.56 4.56
CA GLY A 204 1.08 -15.67 3.25
C GLY A 204 1.96 -16.06 2.07
N GLY A 205 3.28 -16.19 2.27
CA GLY A 205 4.25 -16.37 1.20
C GLY A 205 4.50 -15.08 0.39
N ARG A 206 5.43 -15.14 -0.56
CA ARG A 206 5.69 -14.02 -1.48
C ARG A 206 4.61 -13.97 -2.58
N PRO A 207 4.06 -12.79 -2.90
CA PRO A 207 3.11 -12.67 -4.00
C PRO A 207 3.81 -12.92 -5.34
N GLN A 208 3.07 -13.47 -6.30
CA GLN A 208 3.49 -13.63 -7.69
C GLN A 208 3.50 -12.30 -8.43
N ARG A 209 2.60 -11.37 -8.07
CA ARG A 209 2.51 -10.02 -8.63
C ARG A 209 2.00 -9.04 -7.58
N ILE A 210 2.41 -7.78 -7.72
CA ILE A 210 1.88 -6.67 -6.92
C ILE A 210 1.06 -5.75 -7.84
N VAL A 211 -0.17 -5.46 -7.43
CA VAL A 211 -1.01 -4.45 -8.08
C VAL A 211 -0.68 -3.09 -7.48
N ALA A 212 -0.15 -2.20 -8.32
CA ALA A 212 0.20 -0.84 -7.94
C ALA A 212 -0.97 0.12 -8.11
N SER A 213 -1.12 1.05 -7.17
CA SER A 213 -2.09 2.13 -7.23
C SER A 213 -1.58 3.40 -6.53
N GLY A 214 -2.32 4.51 -6.68
CA GLY A 214 -1.94 5.82 -6.16
C GLY A 214 -0.93 6.55 -7.05
N GLY A 215 -0.42 7.70 -6.56
CA GLY A 215 0.50 8.55 -7.32
C GLY A 215 1.81 7.85 -7.71
N GLY A 216 2.29 6.91 -6.90
CA GLY A 216 3.48 6.12 -7.22
C GLY A 216 3.32 5.21 -8.44
N ALA A 217 2.08 4.77 -8.74
CA ALA A 217 1.79 3.94 -9.91
C ALA A 217 1.91 4.69 -11.25
N GLN A 218 2.02 6.03 -11.22
CA GLN A 218 2.19 6.85 -12.41
C GLN A 218 3.67 6.98 -12.84
N SER A 219 4.63 6.58 -11.99
CA SER A 219 6.06 6.62 -12.30
C SER A 219 6.57 5.25 -12.74
N GLY A 220 6.85 5.10 -14.04
CA GLY A 220 7.44 3.87 -14.60
C GLY A 220 8.79 3.53 -13.96
N LEU A 221 9.65 4.53 -13.74
CA LEU A 221 10.90 4.35 -13.01
C LEU A 221 10.65 3.77 -11.61
N TRP A 222 9.72 4.36 -10.85
CA TRP A 222 9.52 3.94 -9.46
C TRP A 222 8.94 2.53 -9.36
N LEU A 223 8.01 2.19 -10.26
CA LEU A 223 7.51 0.81 -10.39
C LEU A 223 8.64 -0.17 -10.74
N LYS A 224 9.55 0.20 -11.65
CA LYS A 224 10.71 -0.63 -11.98
C LYS A 224 11.68 -0.78 -10.81
N ILE A 225 11.93 0.30 -10.06
CA ILE A 225 12.72 0.27 -8.82
C ILE A 225 12.12 -0.73 -7.84
N LYS A 226 10.82 -0.63 -7.56
CA LYS A 226 10.12 -1.52 -6.63
C LYS A 226 10.09 -2.97 -7.10
N ALA A 227 9.78 -3.20 -8.38
CA ALA A 227 9.77 -4.54 -8.97
C ALA A 227 11.13 -5.22 -8.82
N SER A 228 12.22 -4.52 -9.15
CA SER A 228 13.59 -4.98 -8.94
C SER A 228 13.97 -5.12 -7.46
N MET A 229 13.52 -4.20 -6.60
CA MET A 229 13.82 -4.21 -5.17
C MET A 229 13.20 -5.44 -4.49
N TYR A 230 11.98 -5.80 -4.87
CA TYR A 230 11.23 -6.89 -4.24
C TYR A 230 11.36 -8.22 -4.98
N ASP A 231 11.95 -8.21 -6.18
CA ASP A 231 11.98 -9.33 -7.13
C ASP A 231 10.57 -9.88 -7.43
N ILE A 232 9.61 -8.95 -7.59
CA ILE A 232 8.20 -9.25 -7.84
C ILE A 232 7.68 -8.33 -8.95
N PRO A 233 7.05 -8.87 -10.01
CA PRO A 233 6.46 -8.05 -11.07
C PRO A 233 5.34 -7.14 -10.55
N PHE A 234 5.27 -5.93 -11.10
CA PHE A 234 4.19 -4.98 -10.83
C PHE A 234 3.21 -4.91 -12.00
N ILE A 235 1.93 -4.78 -11.70
CA ILE A 235 0.87 -4.49 -12.68
C ILE A 235 0.06 -3.29 -12.20
N VAL A 236 -0.46 -2.50 -13.14
CA VAL A 236 -1.28 -1.32 -12.83
C VAL A 236 -2.65 -1.51 -13.46
N PRO A 237 -3.75 -1.36 -12.70
CA PRO A 237 -5.09 -1.36 -13.27
C PRO A 237 -5.25 -0.21 -14.28
N GLU A 238 -5.97 -0.45 -15.37
CA GLU A 238 -6.29 0.61 -16.34
C GLU A 238 -7.21 1.68 -15.74
N GLU A 239 -8.10 1.28 -14.82
CA GLU A 239 -9.00 2.16 -14.08
C GLU A 239 -8.46 2.40 -12.65
N PRO A 240 -8.05 3.63 -12.29
CA PRO A 240 -7.55 3.94 -10.95
C PRO A 240 -8.61 3.89 -9.85
N GLU A 241 -9.90 4.04 -10.16
CA GLU A 241 -11.00 4.14 -9.17
C GLU A 241 -11.45 2.77 -8.63
N GLY A 242 -10.51 2.03 -8.02
CA GLY A 242 -10.75 0.67 -7.52
C GLY A 242 -11.88 0.57 -6.49
N GLY A 243 -12.15 1.61 -5.70
CA GLY A 243 -13.26 1.59 -4.74
C GLY A 243 -14.64 1.50 -5.41
N ILE A 244 -14.85 2.31 -6.46
CA ILE A 244 -16.11 2.34 -7.22
C ILE A 244 -16.28 1.05 -8.02
N ILE A 245 -15.20 0.59 -8.67
CA ILE A 245 -15.20 -0.68 -9.39
C ILE A 245 -15.47 -1.85 -8.43
N GLY A 246 -14.89 -1.84 -7.23
CA GLY A 246 -15.16 -2.84 -6.20
C GLY A 246 -16.63 -2.89 -5.78
N ALA A 247 -17.26 -1.72 -5.60
CA ALA A 247 -18.69 -1.64 -5.32
C ALA A 247 -19.54 -2.18 -6.48
N ALA A 248 -19.18 -1.85 -7.73
CA ALA A 248 -19.87 -2.37 -8.92
C ALA A 248 -19.72 -3.89 -9.08
N ILE A 249 -18.54 -4.44 -8.80
CA ILE A 249 -18.27 -5.88 -8.77
C ILE A 249 -19.14 -6.56 -7.73
N LEU A 250 -19.18 -6.01 -6.51
CA LEU A 250 -19.98 -6.57 -5.43
C LEU A 250 -21.48 -6.55 -5.77
N MET A 251 -21.96 -5.43 -6.33
CA MET A 251 -23.34 -5.30 -6.81
C MET A 251 -23.67 -6.34 -7.87
N ALA A 252 -22.79 -6.53 -8.87
CA ALA A 252 -23.01 -7.49 -9.95
C ALA A 252 -23.13 -8.93 -9.45
N VAL A 253 -22.39 -9.29 -8.40
CA VAL A 253 -22.54 -10.62 -7.78
C VAL A 253 -23.84 -10.70 -6.98
N ALA A 254 -24.15 -9.68 -6.18
CA ALA A 254 -25.35 -9.67 -5.34
C ALA A 254 -26.66 -9.63 -6.15
N SER A 255 -26.67 -9.02 -7.34
CA SER A 255 -27.81 -8.99 -8.26
C SER A 255 -27.95 -10.26 -9.10
N GLY A 256 -26.93 -11.13 -9.13
CA GLY A 256 -26.87 -12.30 -10.01
C GLY A 256 -26.39 -12.02 -11.44
N ASP A 257 -25.94 -10.80 -11.74
CA ASP A 257 -25.33 -10.43 -13.04
C ASP A 257 -23.94 -11.04 -13.26
N ALA A 258 -23.33 -11.57 -12.21
CA ALA A 258 -22.12 -12.38 -12.23
C ALA A 258 -22.25 -13.54 -11.22
N PRO A 259 -21.75 -14.74 -11.55
CA PRO A 259 -21.91 -15.92 -10.70
C PRO A 259 -21.06 -15.87 -9.41
N ASP A 260 -19.91 -15.18 -9.47
CA ASP A 260 -18.97 -15.08 -8.36
C ASP A 260 -18.05 -13.84 -8.52
N LEU A 261 -17.30 -13.52 -7.46
CA LEU A 261 -16.38 -12.38 -7.44
C LEU A 261 -15.29 -12.52 -8.50
N ALA A 262 -14.74 -13.72 -8.71
CA ALA A 262 -13.66 -13.95 -9.66
C ALA A 262 -14.08 -13.62 -11.10
N SER A 263 -15.28 -14.06 -11.50
CA SER A 263 -15.87 -13.79 -12.81
C SER A 263 -16.20 -12.31 -12.99
N ALA A 264 -16.70 -11.64 -11.94
CA ALA A 264 -16.98 -10.22 -11.96
C ALA A 264 -15.69 -9.38 -12.10
N VAL A 265 -14.64 -9.71 -11.34
CA VAL A 265 -13.31 -9.09 -11.44
C VAL A 265 -12.74 -9.26 -12.84
N ALA A 266 -12.74 -10.48 -13.38
CA ALA A 266 -12.21 -10.76 -14.72
C ALA A 266 -12.95 -9.99 -15.83
N ARG A 267 -14.23 -9.65 -15.62
CA ARG A 267 -15.04 -8.85 -16.55
C ARG A 267 -14.77 -7.35 -16.45
N MET A 268 -14.52 -6.85 -15.25
CA MET A 268 -14.52 -5.40 -14.95
C MET A 268 -13.12 -4.80 -14.75
N VAL A 269 -12.12 -5.60 -14.40
CA VAL A 269 -10.76 -5.13 -14.13
C VAL A 269 -9.85 -5.49 -15.29
N ARG A 270 -9.13 -4.49 -15.81
CA ARG A 270 -8.10 -4.65 -16.84
C ARG A 270 -6.78 -4.12 -16.31
N PHE A 271 -5.70 -4.73 -16.76
CA PHE A 271 -4.35 -4.38 -16.34
C PHE A 271 -3.52 -3.94 -17.55
N GLY A 272 -2.70 -2.91 -17.32
CA GLY A 272 -1.64 -2.56 -18.25
C GLY A 272 -0.55 -3.63 -18.33
N ARG A 273 0.47 -3.35 -19.15
CA ARG A 273 1.62 -4.26 -19.29
C ARG A 273 2.36 -4.40 -17.95
N PRO A 274 2.75 -5.63 -17.56
CA PRO A 274 3.57 -5.83 -16.36
C PRO A 274 4.91 -5.10 -16.45
N ILE A 275 5.33 -4.52 -15.33
CA ILE A 275 6.70 -4.04 -15.09
C ILE A 275 7.47 -5.18 -14.43
N GLU A 276 8.37 -5.78 -15.20
CA GLU A 276 9.20 -6.89 -14.74
C GLU A 276 10.41 -6.40 -13.92
N PRO A 277 10.88 -7.17 -12.93
CA PRO A 277 12.15 -6.92 -12.27
C PRO A 277 13.30 -6.91 -13.28
N ASP A 278 14.14 -5.89 -13.20
CA ASP A 278 15.44 -5.87 -13.87
C ASP A 278 16.48 -6.65 -13.04
N PRO A 279 17.06 -7.75 -13.56
CA PRO A 279 17.99 -8.59 -12.81
C PRO A 279 19.23 -7.85 -12.33
N ALA A 280 19.76 -6.91 -13.12
CA ALA A 280 20.95 -6.17 -12.73
C ALA A 280 20.67 -5.21 -11.57
N TRP A 281 19.47 -4.61 -11.56
CA TRP A 281 19.03 -3.74 -10.48
C TRP A 281 18.72 -4.53 -9.22
N ARG A 282 18.07 -5.70 -9.35
CA ARG A 282 17.83 -6.61 -8.24
C ARG A 282 19.13 -7.01 -7.56
N ASP A 283 20.09 -7.53 -8.32
CA ASP A 283 21.38 -7.99 -7.76
C ASP A 283 22.15 -6.83 -7.10
N ARG A 284 22.00 -5.60 -7.62
CA ARG A 284 22.56 -4.39 -7.01
C ARG A 284 21.88 -4.05 -5.69
N TYR A 285 20.54 -4.00 -5.65
CA TYR A 285 19.78 -3.70 -4.45
C TYR A 285 19.95 -4.78 -3.37
N ASP A 286 20.04 -6.05 -3.75
CA ASP A 286 20.31 -7.16 -2.84
C ASP A 286 21.63 -6.99 -2.09
N ARG A 287 22.68 -6.53 -2.78
CA ARG A 287 23.98 -6.21 -2.15
C ARG A 287 23.90 -4.99 -1.24
N MET A 288 22.99 -4.06 -1.52
CA MET A 288 22.82 -2.83 -0.75
C MET A 288 21.93 -3.01 0.48
N MET A 289 21.00 -3.96 0.46
CA MET A 289 20.00 -4.17 1.51
C MET A 289 20.62 -4.41 2.91
N PRO A 290 21.66 -5.24 3.10
CA PRO A 290 22.30 -5.38 4.41
C PRO A 290 22.84 -4.07 4.96
N ILE A 291 23.47 -3.25 4.10
CA ILE A 291 24.00 -1.92 4.48
C ILE A 291 22.86 -1.00 4.90
N TYR A 292 21.75 -0.99 4.15
CA TYR A 292 20.57 -0.20 4.51
C TYR A 292 20.02 -0.57 5.89
N ALA A 293 19.89 -1.87 6.18
CA ALA A 293 19.41 -2.37 7.47
C ALA A 293 20.36 -2.02 8.63
N ASP A 294 21.67 -2.10 8.39
CA ASP A 294 22.70 -1.70 9.36
C ASP A 294 22.62 -0.19 9.64
N LEU A 295 22.44 0.65 8.61
CA LEU A 295 22.29 2.10 8.76
C LEU A 295 21.06 2.46 9.59
N TYR A 296 19.92 1.82 9.34
CA TYR A 296 18.71 2.01 10.15
C TYR A 296 18.95 1.67 11.62
N SER A 297 19.57 0.51 11.87
CA SER A 297 19.84 0.04 13.23
C SER A 297 20.84 0.93 13.97
N ALA A 298 21.90 1.37 13.28
CA ALA A 298 22.92 2.24 13.86
C ALA A 298 22.40 3.64 14.20
N ALA A 299 21.47 4.17 13.40
CA ALA A 299 20.88 5.49 13.63
C ALA A 299 19.92 5.53 14.85
N ALA A 300 19.35 4.38 15.23
CA ALA A 300 18.30 4.28 16.25
C ALA A 300 18.63 4.99 17.58
N SER A 301 19.85 4.83 18.09
CA SER A 301 20.28 5.46 19.35
C SER A 301 20.44 6.98 19.25
N PHE A 302 20.72 7.50 18.05
CA PHE A 302 20.86 8.93 17.83
C PHE A 302 19.49 9.62 17.77
N HIS A 303 18.44 8.94 17.31
CA HIS A 303 17.09 9.50 17.28
C HIS A 303 16.59 9.86 18.69
N ASP A 304 16.81 8.99 19.67
CA ASP A 304 16.46 9.25 21.08
C ASP A 304 17.21 10.47 21.64
N ARG A 305 18.47 10.66 21.23
CA ARG A 305 19.29 11.82 21.64
C ARG A 305 18.88 13.11 20.93
N LEU A 306 18.37 13.03 19.69
CA LEU A 306 17.88 14.18 18.95
C LEU A 306 16.59 14.74 19.54
N ASP A 307 15.73 13.89 20.11
CA ASP A 307 14.50 14.34 20.79
C ASP A 307 14.80 15.07 22.11
N ALA A 308 16.00 14.90 22.67
CA ALA A 308 16.44 15.56 23.90
C ALA A 308 17.13 16.92 23.67
N LEU A 309 17.35 17.33 22.42
CA LEU A 309 17.86 18.66 22.05
C LEU A 309 16.74 19.71 22.03
#